data_AF-A0A934GUC1-F1
#
_entry.id   AF-A0A934GUC1-F1
#
_cell.length_a   1.000
_cell.length_b   1.000
_cell.length_c   1.000
_cell.angle_alpha   90.00
_cell.angle_beta   90.00
_cell.angle_gamma   90.00
#
_symmetry.space_group_name_H-M   'P 1'
#
loop_
_entity.id
_entity.type
_entity.pdbx_description
1 polymer ?
#
loop_
_entity_poly.entity_id
_entity_poly.type
_entity_poly.pdbx_seq_one_letter_code
_entity_poly.pdbx_strand_id
1 'polypeptide(L)'
;DDTLVLARNVTLTEAIDHTDGETGLPPITSTMTIDGQGFTIARDSDAPSFRLFLVLNDPAFQLAGNLTLMNVTVMGGNGMNTSFIMEGGAILNRGGTVNLIESRLEGNLGSWWYNTAGILNAGGIVTVSKSVFEANLGDVIRNCDGGTTTITGTLFSKNVGGVVNCKESTVTIEESGFVDNLQHGYRSGGIENEGAMTINNTVFYRNQATALNAYYGRLTINASLFADNTSNVIQNSGFLTVTNSTFSGNAGTAILNQISPAGLPVEATIVHSTLYHNNQDEAADQGGLVSDGGEVTIQNTIIAENAGGDCLRLNAYALVGGDANLDSDGSCPSSNRLEGFDPELADHGGPTKTHALLEGSNAIGAGHLPACNPVDERGAPRTNVCDIGAFEFGSEPPEPTPAP
;
A
#
# COMPACT_ATOMS: atom_id res chain seq x y z
N ASP A 1 -27.17 -19.82 0.28
CA ASP A 1 -26.86 -18.39 0.20
C ASP A 1 -28.02 -17.60 0.73
N ASP A 2 -27.89 -17.13 1.98
CA ASP A 2 -28.87 -16.23 2.58
C ASP A 2 -28.47 -14.79 2.25
N THR A 3 -29.41 -14.00 1.76
CA THR A 3 -29.21 -12.57 1.48
C THR A 3 -30.09 -11.73 2.40
N LEU A 4 -29.45 -10.88 3.20
CA LEU A 4 -30.09 -9.87 4.04
C LEU A 4 -30.01 -8.52 3.33
N VAL A 5 -31.16 -7.93 2.98
CA VAL A 5 -31.24 -6.58 2.44
C VAL A 5 -31.62 -5.62 3.57
N LEU A 6 -30.77 -4.62 3.84
CA LEU A 6 -31.06 -3.62 4.87
C LEU A 6 -32.13 -2.63 4.36
N ALA A 7 -33.08 -2.31 5.24
CA ALA A 7 -34.13 -1.32 4.98
C ALA A 7 -33.98 -0.05 5.85
N ARG A 8 -32.97 -0.02 6.73
CA ARG A 8 -32.65 1.06 7.67
C ARG A 8 -31.28 0.82 8.28
N ASN A 9 -30.76 1.85 8.95
CA ASN A 9 -29.59 1.71 9.81
C ASN A 9 -29.87 0.74 10.96
N VAL A 10 -28.84 -0.03 11.32
CA VAL A 10 -28.83 -0.99 12.41
C VAL A 10 -27.83 -0.51 13.47
N THR A 11 -28.30 -0.35 14.70
CA THR A 11 -27.47 0.00 15.85
C THR A 11 -27.40 -1.19 16.80
N LEU A 12 -26.18 -1.65 17.08
CA LEU A 12 -25.89 -2.77 17.97
C LEU A 12 -25.53 -2.22 19.35
N THR A 13 -26.25 -2.67 20.38
CA THR A 13 -26.11 -2.17 21.75
C THR A 13 -25.56 -3.21 22.73
N GLU A 14 -25.55 -4.49 22.35
CA GLU A 14 -25.19 -5.61 23.21
C GLU A 14 -24.05 -6.42 22.61
N ALA A 15 -23.15 -6.88 23.48
CA ALA A 15 -22.08 -7.80 23.14
C ALA A 15 -22.55 -9.26 23.25
N ILE A 16 -22.09 -10.10 22.33
CA ILE A 16 -22.19 -11.56 22.39
C ILE A 16 -20.81 -12.09 22.75
N ASP A 17 -20.71 -12.75 23.91
CA ASP A 17 -19.49 -13.42 24.35
C ASP A 17 -19.09 -14.55 23.38
N HIS A 18 -17.81 -14.57 22.99
CA HIS A 18 -17.22 -15.64 22.19
C HIS A 18 -15.78 -15.90 22.64
N THR A 19 -15.24 -17.09 22.36
CA THR A 19 -13.86 -17.46 22.74
C THR A 19 -12.79 -16.60 22.10
N ASP A 20 -13.11 -16.01 20.95
CA ASP A 20 -12.25 -15.07 20.22
C ASP A 20 -12.44 -13.62 20.70
N GLY A 21 -13.33 -13.41 21.68
CA GLY A 21 -13.78 -12.12 22.19
C GLY A 21 -15.17 -11.70 21.71
N GLU A 22 -15.69 -10.63 22.27
CA GLU A 22 -17.05 -10.14 22.07
C GLU A 22 -17.33 -9.70 20.62
N THR A 23 -18.53 -10.00 20.13
CA THR A 23 -19.04 -9.63 18.81
C THR A 23 -20.46 -9.08 18.91
N GLY A 24 -20.84 -8.13 18.06
CA GLY A 24 -22.18 -7.53 18.06
C GLY A 24 -23.23 -8.35 17.30
N LEU A 25 -22.79 -9.25 16.43
CA LEU A 25 -23.64 -10.16 15.67
C LEU A 25 -23.19 -11.62 15.85
N PRO A 26 -24.11 -12.60 15.73
CA PRO A 26 -23.75 -14.02 15.79
C PRO A 26 -22.66 -14.37 14.77
N PRO A 27 -21.72 -15.28 15.10
CA PRO A 27 -20.66 -15.66 14.18
C PRO A 27 -21.19 -16.20 12.85
N ILE A 28 -20.59 -15.75 11.75
CA ILE A 28 -20.89 -16.23 10.40
C ILE A 28 -20.16 -17.54 10.17
N THR A 29 -20.92 -18.63 10.11
CA THR A 29 -20.43 -20.01 9.96
C THR A 29 -20.83 -20.67 8.65
N SER A 30 -21.53 -19.93 7.79
CA SER A 30 -21.98 -20.34 6.46
C SER A 30 -22.02 -19.13 5.52
N THR A 31 -22.44 -19.32 4.26
CA THR A 31 -22.53 -18.23 3.28
C THR A 31 -23.66 -17.25 3.59
N MET A 32 -23.30 -15.98 3.76
CA MET A 32 -24.22 -14.86 3.98
C MET A 32 -23.82 -13.66 3.12
N THR A 33 -24.81 -13.03 2.49
CA THR A 33 -24.67 -11.72 1.85
C THR A 33 -25.50 -10.69 2.61
N ILE A 34 -24.90 -9.54 2.91
CA ILE A 34 -25.59 -8.36 3.42
C ILE A 34 -25.51 -7.29 2.34
N ASP A 35 -26.66 -6.98 1.75
CA ASP A 35 -26.84 -5.84 0.87
C ASP A 35 -27.31 -4.65 1.70
N GLY A 36 -26.41 -3.70 1.93
CA GLY A 36 -26.64 -2.56 2.79
C GLY A 36 -27.53 -1.50 2.17
N GLN A 37 -27.68 -1.43 0.85
CA GLN A 37 -28.44 -0.36 0.17
C GLN A 37 -28.04 1.08 0.61
N GLY A 38 -26.77 1.27 1.01
CA GLY A 38 -26.22 2.50 1.57
C GLY A 38 -26.47 2.72 3.06
N PHE A 39 -27.18 1.81 3.74
CA PHE A 39 -27.40 1.88 5.19
C PHE A 39 -26.16 1.47 5.99
N THR A 40 -26.22 1.82 7.27
CA THR A 40 -25.14 1.60 8.23
C THR A 40 -25.47 0.48 9.21
N ILE A 41 -24.48 -0.34 9.55
CA ILE A 41 -24.45 -1.20 10.73
C ILE A 41 -23.40 -0.60 11.68
N ALA A 42 -23.85 -0.13 12.84
CA ALA A 42 -23.02 0.61 13.79
C ALA A 42 -23.05 -0.02 15.18
N ARG A 43 -21.93 0.04 15.89
CA ARG A 43 -21.91 -0.10 17.35
C ARG A 43 -22.39 1.21 17.98
N ASP A 44 -23.28 1.13 18.97
CA ASP A 44 -23.63 2.29 19.79
C ASP A 44 -22.42 2.76 20.62
N SER A 45 -22.22 4.07 20.76
CA SER A 45 -21.07 4.59 21.51
C SER A 45 -21.09 4.25 23.00
N ASP A 46 -22.29 4.09 23.58
CA ASP A 46 -22.51 3.75 24.99
C ASP A 46 -22.52 2.23 25.24
N ALA A 47 -22.51 1.44 24.17
CA ALA A 47 -22.38 -0.01 24.27
C ALA A 47 -20.99 -0.44 24.78
N PRO A 48 -20.85 -1.65 25.34
CA PRO A 48 -19.52 -2.23 25.60
C PRO A 48 -18.66 -2.30 24.34
N SER A 49 -17.36 -2.52 24.52
CA SER A 49 -16.44 -2.77 23.41
C SER A 49 -16.74 -4.11 22.76
N PHE A 50 -17.03 -4.13 21.47
CA PHE A 50 -17.09 -5.35 20.67
C PHE A 50 -16.84 -5.04 19.19
N ARG A 51 -16.42 -6.06 18.45
CA ARG A 51 -16.40 -6.00 16.98
C ARG A 51 -17.76 -6.30 16.38
N LEU A 52 -18.01 -5.93 15.13
CA LEU A 52 -19.32 -6.12 14.53
C LEU A 52 -19.50 -7.52 13.94
N PHE A 53 -18.46 -8.06 13.31
CA PHE A 53 -18.53 -9.34 12.62
C PHE A 53 -17.40 -10.29 13.03
N LEU A 54 -17.76 -11.56 13.19
CA LEU A 54 -16.85 -12.68 13.32
C LEU A 54 -17.18 -13.71 12.24
N VAL A 55 -16.22 -14.04 11.39
CA VAL A 55 -16.36 -15.05 10.33
C VAL A 55 -15.47 -16.24 10.66
N LEU A 56 -16.07 -17.42 10.75
CA LEU A 56 -15.39 -18.63 11.21
C LEU A 56 -15.35 -19.70 10.12
N ASN A 57 -14.17 -20.25 9.90
CA ASN A 57 -13.99 -21.49 9.16
C ASN A 57 -13.22 -22.47 10.04
N ASP A 58 -13.84 -23.62 10.29
CA ASP A 58 -13.23 -24.71 11.04
C ASP A 58 -13.76 -26.04 10.48
N PRO A 59 -12.94 -26.75 9.69
CA PRO A 59 -13.32 -28.04 9.12
C PRO A 59 -13.66 -29.10 10.17
N ALA A 60 -13.09 -29.02 11.38
CA ALA A 60 -13.38 -29.97 12.45
C ALA A 60 -14.82 -29.84 12.97
N PHE A 61 -15.42 -28.65 12.82
CA PHE A 61 -16.79 -28.36 13.21
C PHE A 61 -17.72 -28.07 12.03
N GLN A 62 -17.27 -28.33 10.79
CA GLN A 62 -18.02 -28.08 9.55
C GLN A 62 -18.48 -26.62 9.39
N LEU A 63 -17.70 -25.66 9.92
CA LEU A 63 -17.96 -24.24 9.74
C LEU A 63 -17.30 -23.78 8.44
N ALA A 64 -18.03 -23.05 7.61
CA ALA A 64 -17.56 -22.51 6.33
C ALA A 64 -18.07 -21.07 6.15
N GLY A 65 -17.68 -20.19 7.09
CA GLY A 65 -18.06 -18.78 7.07
C GLY A 65 -17.62 -18.08 5.80
N ASN A 66 -18.59 -17.51 5.09
CA ASN A 66 -18.37 -16.71 3.90
C ASN A 66 -19.30 -15.49 3.94
N LEU A 67 -18.74 -14.34 4.27
CA LEU A 67 -19.48 -13.08 4.41
C LEU A 67 -19.23 -12.19 3.20
N THR A 68 -20.30 -11.76 2.53
CA THR A 68 -20.24 -10.68 1.55
C THR A 68 -20.99 -9.46 2.09
N LEU A 69 -20.29 -8.33 2.16
CA LEU A 69 -20.83 -7.03 2.51
C LEU A 69 -20.84 -6.15 1.26
N MET A 70 -22.02 -5.70 0.84
CA MET A 70 -22.21 -4.91 -0.37
C MET A 70 -22.94 -3.61 -0.04
N ASN A 71 -22.43 -2.47 -0.51
CA ASN A 71 -23.06 -1.16 -0.33
C ASN A 71 -23.50 -0.88 1.12
N VAL A 72 -22.63 -1.16 2.10
CA VAL A 72 -22.92 -0.98 3.53
C VAL A 72 -21.82 -0.18 4.22
N THR A 73 -22.20 0.63 5.20
CA THR A 73 -21.23 1.24 6.13
C THR A 73 -21.16 0.42 7.42
N VAL A 74 -19.96 0.00 7.82
CA VAL A 74 -19.67 -0.70 9.08
C VAL A 74 -18.85 0.23 9.97
N MET A 75 -19.41 0.64 11.10
CA MET A 75 -18.80 1.71 11.90
C MET A 75 -18.83 1.53 13.41
N GLY A 76 -17.87 2.20 14.05
CA GLY A 76 -17.78 2.32 15.52
C GLY A 76 -17.37 1.05 16.24
N GLY A 77 -17.00 0.00 15.50
CA GLY A 77 -16.54 -1.26 16.06
C GLY A 77 -15.32 -1.05 16.93
N ASN A 78 -15.24 -1.79 18.03
CA ASN A 78 -14.27 -1.53 19.07
C ASN A 78 -13.66 -2.84 19.57
N GLY A 79 -12.43 -3.11 19.14
CA GLY A 79 -11.63 -4.25 19.62
C GLY A 79 -10.93 -4.01 20.96
N MET A 80 -11.13 -2.86 21.62
CA MET A 80 -10.51 -2.52 22.90
C MET A 80 -11.22 -3.19 24.09
N ASN A 81 -10.91 -4.45 24.39
CA ASN A 81 -11.20 -5.05 25.70
C ASN A 81 -9.91 -5.63 26.33
N THR A 82 -9.89 -5.70 27.67
CA THR A 82 -8.76 -5.97 28.57
C THR A 82 -8.13 -7.36 28.46
N SER A 83 -8.58 -8.22 27.54
CA SER A 83 -8.25 -9.65 27.55
C SER A 83 -7.22 -10.09 26.49
N PHE A 84 -6.59 -9.17 25.74
CA PHE A 84 -5.60 -9.47 24.66
C PHE A 84 -6.07 -10.41 23.54
N ILE A 85 -7.32 -10.84 23.55
CA ILE A 85 -7.92 -11.78 22.58
C ILE A 85 -8.80 -11.07 21.54
N MET A 86 -9.08 -9.78 21.71
CA MET A 86 -9.90 -9.03 20.76
C MET A 86 -9.05 -8.35 19.70
N GLU A 87 -9.09 -8.91 18.51
CA GLU A 87 -8.51 -8.36 17.30
C GLU A 87 -9.61 -8.10 16.25
N GLY A 88 -9.43 -7.07 15.42
CA GLY A 88 -10.38 -6.64 14.38
C GLY A 88 -11.55 -5.84 14.93
N GLY A 89 -11.42 -4.51 14.97
CA GLY A 89 -12.46 -3.61 15.48
C GLY A 89 -13.78 -3.71 14.71
N ALA A 90 -13.74 -3.86 13.38
CA ALA A 90 -14.92 -4.10 12.57
C ALA A 90 -15.17 -5.60 12.36
N ILE A 91 -14.17 -6.28 11.80
CA ILE A 91 -14.29 -7.67 11.31
C ILE A 91 -13.10 -8.49 11.77
N LEU A 92 -13.38 -9.65 12.37
CA LEU A 92 -12.42 -10.74 12.51
C LEU A 92 -12.79 -11.87 11.54
N ASN A 93 -11.91 -12.17 10.60
CA ASN A 93 -11.99 -13.34 9.74
C ASN A 93 -11.01 -14.42 10.21
N ARG A 94 -11.52 -15.49 10.84
CA ARG A 94 -10.75 -16.61 11.35
C ARG A 94 -10.87 -17.79 10.38
N GLY A 95 -9.98 -17.80 9.38
CA GLY A 95 -9.89 -18.83 8.34
C GLY A 95 -11.00 -18.78 7.27
N GLY A 96 -12.00 -17.90 7.41
CA GLY A 96 -13.15 -17.81 6.51
C GLY A 96 -12.90 -16.95 5.28
N THR A 97 -14.00 -16.56 4.61
CA THR A 97 -13.98 -15.63 3.47
C THR A 97 -14.76 -14.36 3.80
N VAL A 98 -14.17 -13.20 3.53
CA VAL A 98 -14.83 -11.89 3.61
C VAL A 98 -14.70 -11.17 2.27
N ASN A 99 -15.81 -10.75 1.69
CA ASN A 99 -15.86 -9.92 0.50
C ASN A 99 -16.50 -8.58 0.86
N LEU A 100 -15.78 -7.49 0.62
CA LEU A 100 -16.25 -6.12 0.80
C LEU A 100 -16.37 -5.46 -0.58
N ILE A 101 -17.58 -5.04 -0.94
CA ILE A 101 -17.90 -4.51 -2.27
C ILE A 101 -18.62 -3.17 -2.10
N GLU A 102 -18.07 -2.10 -2.66
CA GLU A 102 -18.70 -0.76 -2.64
C GLU A 102 -19.13 -0.32 -1.23
N SER A 103 -18.34 -0.68 -0.22
CA SER A 103 -18.72 -0.54 1.18
C SER A 103 -17.72 0.33 1.93
N ARG A 104 -18.07 0.73 3.15
CA ARG A 104 -17.27 1.64 3.97
C ARG A 104 -17.01 1.06 5.34
N LEU A 105 -15.74 1.02 5.77
CA LEU A 105 -15.35 0.75 7.16
C LEU A 105 -14.85 2.06 7.77
N GLU A 106 -15.61 2.60 8.72
CA GLU A 106 -15.37 3.94 9.24
C GLU A 106 -15.30 3.99 10.77
N GLY A 107 -14.34 4.76 11.29
CA GLY A 107 -14.30 5.09 12.71
C GLY A 107 -14.21 3.88 13.62
N ASN A 108 -13.68 2.76 13.12
CA ASN A 108 -13.47 1.57 13.91
C ASN A 108 -12.18 1.71 14.70
N LEU A 109 -12.11 1.03 15.84
CA LEU A 109 -11.05 1.17 16.83
C LEU A 109 -10.39 -0.21 17.07
N GLY A 110 -9.08 -0.27 16.86
CA GLY A 110 -8.22 -1.37 17.28
C GLY A 110 -7.72 -1.14 18.71
N SER A 111 -7.33 -2.20 19.42
CA SER A 111 -6.78 -2.11 20.78
C SER A 111 -5.33 -1.61 20.85
N TRP A 112 -4.81 -1.41 22.06
CA TRP A 112 -3.46 -0.88 22.30
C TRP A 112 -2.37 -1.89 21.91
N TRP A 113 -1.36 -1.45 21.15
CA TRP A 113 -0.20 -2.23 20.66
C TRP A 113 -0.54 -3.40 19.73
N TYR A 114 -0.30 -3.20 18.42
CA TYR A 114 -0.40 -4.24 17.38
C TYR A 114 -1.82 -4.67 16.99
N ASN A 115 -2.80 -3.76 16.92
CA ASN A 115 -4.17 -4.18 16.67
C ASN A 115 -4.84 -3.50 15.49
N THR A 116 -5.81 -4.23 14.97
CA THR A 116 -6.52 -3.96 13.74
C THR A 116 -7.85 -3.30 14.05
N ALA A 117 -8.09 -2.11 13.50
CA ALA A 117 -9.34 -1.40 13.59
C ALA A 117 -10.36 -1.91 12.57
N GLY A 118 -9.95 -2.12 11.32
CA GLY A 118 -10.84 -2.60 10.28
C GLY A 118 -10.96 -4.13 10.30
N ILE A 119 -10.21 -4.78 9.42
CA ILE A 119 -10.31 -6.23 9.16
C ILE A 119 -9.05 -6.94 9.61
N LEU A 120 -9.15 -7.80 10.63
CA LEU A 120 -8.14 -8.83 10.84
C LEU A 120 -8.51 -10.07 10.02
N ASN A 121 -7.60 -10.48 9.14
CA ASN A 121 -7.62 -11.76 8.46
C ASN A 121 -6.58 -12.71 9.07
N ALA A 122 -7.06 -13.72 9.80
CA ALA A 122 -6.24 -14.77 10.40
C ALA A 122 -6.43 -16.07 9.60
N GLY A 123 -5.56 -16.29 8.61
CA GLY A 123 -5.50 -17.51 7.79
C GLY A 123 -6.65 -17.69 6.78
N GLY A 124 -7.47 -16.65 6.57
CA GLY A 124 -8.60 -16.68 5.64
C GLY A 124 -8.33 -15.95 4.32
N ILE A 125 -9.41 -15.69 3.58
CA ILE A 125 -9.41 -14.91 2.34
C ILE A 125 -10.21 -13.63 2.55
N VAL A 126 -9.61 -12.49 2.22
CA VAL A 126 -10.31 -11.19 2.18
C VAL A 126 -10.20 -10.60 0.78
N THR A 127 -11.33 -10.23 0.20
CA THR A 127 -11.38 -9.44 -1.04
C THR A 127 -12.06 -8.12 -0.75
N VAL A 128 -11.41 -7.01 -1.10
CA VAL A 128 -11.98 -5.67 -0.98
C VAL A 128 -11.97 -4.99 -2.34
N SER A 129 -13.14 -4.51 -2.77
CA SER A 129 -13.31 -3.86 -4.07
C SER A 129 -14.12 -2.57 -3.94
N LYS A 130 -13.65 -1.51 -4.59
CA LYS A 130 -14.37 -0.22 -4.72
C LYS A 130 -14.85 0.36 -3.38
N SER A 131 -14.10 0.10 -2.32
CA SER A 131 -14.53 0.38 -0.95
C SER A 131 -13.73 1.52 -0.32
N VAL A 132 -14.15 1.96 0.86
CA VAL A 132 -13.50 3.05 1.60
C VAL A 132 -13.20 2.63 3.02
N PHE A 133 -11.98 2.86 3.47
CA PHE A 133 -11.59 2.84 4.87
C PHE A 133 -11.25 4.25 5.32
N GLU A 134 -12.05 4.83 6.21
CA GLU A 134 -11.85 6.20 6.66
C GLU A 134 -11.81 6.33 8.19
N ALA A 135 -10.87 7.12 8.68
CA ALA A 135 -10.77 7.51 10.09
C ALA A 135 -10.75 6.34 11.08
N ASN A 136 -10.21 5.18 10.68
CA ASN A 136 -10.03 4.04 11.57
C ASN A 136 -8.79 4.27 12.44
N LEU A 137 -8.88 3.91 13.73
CA LEU A 137 -7.82 4.09 14.72
C LEU A 137 -7.17 2.74 15.05
N GLY A 138 -6.07 2.42 14.38
CA GLY A 138 -5.39 1.13 14.39
C GLY A 138 -5.21 0.60 12.97
N ASP A 139 -4.50 -0.52 12.82
CA ASP A 139 -4.22 -1.08 11.49
C ASP A 139 -5.55 -1.32 10.76
N VAL A 140 -5.65 -0.83 9.52
CA VAL A 140 -6.91 -0.87 8.78
C VAL A 140 -7.21 -2.28 8.31
N ILE A 141 -6.21 -2.96 7.78
CA ILE A 141 -6.27 -4.38 7.44
C ILE A 141 -5.00 -5.02 7.95
N ARG A 142 -5.15 -6.14 8.65
CA ARG A 142 -4.03 -6.99 9.04
C ARG A 142 -4.25 -8.39 8.49
N ASN A 143 -3.27 -8.90 7.76
CA ASN A 143 -3.33 -10.18 7.06
C ASN A 143 -2.23 -11.10 7.59
N CYS A 144 -2.62 -12.14 8.32
CA CYS A 144 -1.72 -13.03 9.06
C CYS A 144 -2.12 -14.51 8.95
N ASP A 145 -1.31 -15.38 9.55
CA ASP A 145 -1.48 -16.84 9.59
C ASP A 145 -1.65 -17.51 8.21
N GLY A 146 -0.94 -16.99 7.20
CA GLY A 146 -1.02 -17.49 5.82
C GLY A 146 -2.24 -16.95 5.07
N GLY A 147 -2.90 -15.92 5.58
CA GLY A 147 -4.04 -15.28 4.96
C GLY A 147 -3.71 -14.66 3.60
N THR A 148 -4.73 -14.57 2.75
CA THR A 148 -4.65 -13.88 1.46
C THR A 148 -5.61 -12.70 1.46
N THR A 149 -5.12 -11.51 1.11
CA THR A 149 -5.94 -10.31 0.95
C THR A 149 -5.73 -9.67 -0.42
N THR A 150 -6.81 -9.40 -1.14
CA THR A 150 -6.80 -8.66 -2.41
C THR A 150 -7.60 -7.37 -2.25
N ILE A 151 -7.01 -6.25 -2.66
CA ILE A 151 -7.59 -4.91 -2.54
C ILE A 151 -7.57 -4.25 -3.93
N THR A 152 -8.73 -3.82 -4.42
CA THR A 152 -8.86 -3.19 -5.75
C THR A 152 -9.74 -1.96 -5.68
N GLY A 153 -9.36 -0.86 -6.34
CA GLY A 153 -10.22 0.33 -6.45
C GLY A 153 -10.56 0.98 -5.11
N THR A 154 -9.73 0.82 -4.08
CA THR A 154 -10.11 1.11 -2.69
C THR A 154 -9.37 2.34 -2.15
N LEU A 155 -10.08 3.18 -1.39
CA LEU A 155 -9.51 4.38 -0.76
C LEU A 155 -9.30 4.16 0.74
N PHE A 156 -8.06 4.33 1.19
CA PHE A 156 -7.65 4.40 2.59
C PHE A 156 -7.34 5.85 2.93
N SER A 157 -8.21 6.52 3.70
CA SER A 157 -8.04 7.93 4.03
C SER A 157 -8.11 8.24 5.51
N LYS A 158 -7.19 9.09 6.00
CA LYS A 158 -7.17 9.59 7.38
C LYS A 158 -7.17 8.49 8.45
N ASN A 159 -6.71 7.30 8.11
CA ASN A 159 -6.58 6.22 9.08
C ASN A 159 -5.31 6.44 9.90
N VAL A 160 -5.32 5.97 11.14
CA VAL A 160 -4.12 5.87 11.97
C VAL A 160 -3.63 4.44 11.86
N GLY A 161 -2.59 4.23 11.07
CA GLY A 161 -2.17 2.90 10.59
C GLY A 161 -2.77 2.57 9.22
N GLY A 162 -2.37 1.45 8.65
CA GLY A 162 -2.86 1.05 7.33
C GLY A 162 -2.82 -0.46 7.13
N VAL A 163 -2.15 -0.95 6.10
CA VAL A 163 -2.17 -2.39 5.77
C VAL A 163 -0.95 -3.10 6.33
N VAL A 164 -1.17 -4.15 7.12
CA VAL A 164 -0.10 -5.00 7.65
C VAL A 164 -0.19 -6.39 7.04
N ASN A 165 0.89 -6.84 6.41
CA ASN A 165 1.02 -8.20 5.89
C ASN A 165 2.08 -8.95 6.70
N CYS A 166 1.62 -9.86 7.57
CA CYS A 166 2.49 -10.70 8.36
C CYS A 166 3.28 -11.68 7.48
N LYS A 167 4.33 -12.27 8.08
CA LYS A 167 5.08 -13.37 7.49
C LYS A 167 4.15 -14.48 6.97
N GLU A 168 4.58 -15.14 5.87
CA GLU A 168 3.86 -16.23 5.18
C GLU A 168 2.49 -15.84 4.58
N SER A 169 2.08 -14.58 4.71
CA SER A 169 0.80 -14.07 4.21
C SER A 169 1.00 -13.27 2.91
N THR A 170 -0.06 -13.18 2.10
CA THR A 170 -0.02 -12.52 0.78
C THR A 170 -1.02 -11.38 0.68
N VAL A 171 -0.55 -10.22 0.23
CA VAL A 171 -1.38 -9.05 -0.06
C VAL A 171 -1.16 -8.58 -1.50
N THR A 172 -2.25 -8.36 -2.23
CA THR A 172 -2.23 -7.69 -3.55
C THR A 172 -3.07 -6.43 -3.48
N ILE A 173 -2.51 -5.30 -3.90
CA ILE A 173 -3.19 -4.00 -3.95
C ILE A 173 -3.13 -3.45 -5.37
N GLU A 174 -4.28 -3.09 -5.92
CA GLU A 174 -4.40 -2.60 -7.29
C GLU A 174 -5.32 -1.38 -7.34
N GLU A 175 -4.97 -0.38 -8.15
CA GLU A 175 -5.86 0.75 -8.48
C GLU A 175 -6.41 1.46 -7.23
N SER A 176 -5.59 1.59 -6.19
CA SER A 176 -6.03 2.05 -4.86
C SER A 176 -5.35 3.34 -4.44
N GLY A 177 -5.87 3.98 -3.40
CA GLY A 177 -5.36 5.24 -2.87
C GLY A 177 -5.12 5.19 -1.37
N PHE A 178 -3.94 5.61 -0.91
CA PHE A 178 -3.59 5.85 0.48
C PHE A 178 -3.35 7.35 0.67
N VAL A 179 -4.31 8.03 1.30
CA VAL A 179 -4.36 9.50 1.32
C VAL A 179 -4.50 10.04 2.74
N ASP A 180 -3.58 10.92 3.13
CA ASP A 180 -3.62 11.60 4.43
C ASP A 180 -3.64 10.63 5.64
N ASN A 181 -3.05 9.43 5.52
CA ASN A 181 -2.97 8.47 6.63
C ASN A 181 -1.85 8.85 7.61
N LEU A 182 -2.06 8.50 8.88
CA LEU A 182 -1.27 8.91 10.03
C LEU A 182 -0.53 7.72 10.65
N GLN A 183 0.57 8.00 11.35
CA GLN A 183 1.40 6.98 12.00
C GLN A 183 0.68 6.34 13.19
N HIS A 184 0.71 5.00 13.27
CA HIS A 184 0.23 4.25 14.43
C HIS A 184 1.40 3.83 15.34
N GLY A 185 1.69 4.66 16.35
CA GLY A 185 2.73 4.35 17.34
C GLY A 185 4.13 4.20 16.70
N TYR A 186 4.75 3.03 16.86
CA TYR A 186 6.12 2.73 16.38
C TYR A 186 6.18 2.08 14.97
N ARG A 187 5.03 1.78 14.34
CA ARG A 187 4.96 1.15 13.00
C ARG A 187 4.73 2.19 11.91
N SER A 188 5.08 1.88 10.66
CA SER A 188 4.72 2.71 9.50
C SER A 188 3.20 2.94 9.48
N GLY A 189 2.77 4.16 9.17
CA GLY A 189 1.33 4.50 9.15
C GLY A 189 0.65 4.22 7.81
N GLY A 190 1.41 3.87 6.77
CA GLY A 190 0.86 3.42 5.48
C GLY A 190 0.76 1.90 5.41
N ILE A 191 1.87 1.22 5.15
CA ILE A 191 1.89 -0.23 4.98
C ILE A 191 3.12 -0.84 5.66
N GLU A 192 2.95 -2.04 6.20
CA GLU A 192 4.03 -2.88 6.72
C GLU A 192 3.97 -4.26 6.07
N ASN A 193 5.12 -4.73 5.57
CA ASN A 193 5.22 -6.00 4.87
C ASN A 193 6.34 -6.89 5.43
N GLU A 194 5.92 -7.99 6.06
CA GLU A 194 6.77 -9.12 6.46
C GLU A 194 6.54 -10.36 5.58
N GLY A 195 5.46 -10.38 4.79
CA GLY A 195 5.09 -11.45 3.86
C GLY A 195 5.43 -11.14 2.40
N ALA A 196 4.59 -11.62 1.47
CA ALA A 196 4.66 -11.27 0.06
C ALA A 196 3.61 -10.21 -0.29
N MET A 197 4.05 -9.10 -0.88
CA MET A 197 3.15 -8.00 -1.25
C MET A 197 3.43 -7.49 -2.65
N THR A 198 2.36 -7.30 -3.41
CA THR A 198 2.37 -6.67 -4.73
C THR A 198 1.46 -5.45 -4.73
N ILE A 199 1.96 -4.32 -5.23
CA ILE A 199 1.24 -3.05 -5.34
C ILE A 199 1.31 -2.58 -6.80
N ASN A 200 0.16 -2.39 -7.43
CA ASN A 200 0.04 -1.93 -8.81
C ASN A 200 -0.86 -0.70 -8.89
N ASN A 201 -0.54 0.26 -9.76
CA ASN A 201 -1.46 1.37 -10.09
C ASN A 201 -2.00 2.11 -8.86
N THR A 202 -1.17 2.30 -7.83
CA THR A 202 -1.62 2.79 -6.53
C THR A 202 -1.00 4.14 -6.23
N VAL A 203 -1.78 5.02 -5.59
CA VAL A 203 -1.36 6.37 -5.21
C VAL A 203 -1.18 6.46 -3.69
N PHE A 204 -0.01 6.89 -3.25
CA PHE A 204 0.30 7.25 -1.86
C PHE A 204 0.53 8.75 -1.77
N TYR A 205 -0.43 9.45 -1.17
CA TYR A 205 -0.48 10.90 -1.21
C TYR A 205 -0.63 11.53 0.17
N ARG A 206 0.27 12.44 0.53
CA ARG A 206 0.24 13.19 1.81
C ARG A 206 0.11 12.33 3.06
N ASN A 207 0.64 11.12 3.04
CA ASN A 207 0.70 10.31 4.25
C ASN A 207 1.74 10.91 5.20
N GLN A 208 1.37 11.03 6.47
CA GLN A 208 2.22 11.62 7.52
C GLN A 208 3.10 10.59 8.23
N ALA A 209 3.11 9.37 7.72
CA ALA A 209 3.90 8.26 8.22
C ALA A 209 4.68 7.67 7.07
N THR A 210 5.64 6.78 7.38
CA THR A 210 6.30 6.01 6.34
C THR A 210 5.25 5.32 5.47
N ALA A 211 5.26 5.59 4.16
CA ALA A 211 4.24 5.09 3.25
C ALA A 211 4.30 3.56 3.18
N LEU A 212 5.50 3.00 3.05
CA LEU A 212 5.75 1.56 2.95
C LEU A 212 6.99 1.15 3.77
N ASN A 213 6.84 0.16 4.63
CA ASN A 213 7.97 -0.49 5.30
C ASN A 213 8.02 -1.97 4.91
N ALA A 214 9.02 -2.34 4.11
CA ALA A 214 9.32 -3.71 3.72
C ALA A 214 10.35 -4.30 4.69
N TYR A 215 9.89 -4.87 5.79
CA TYR A 215 10.74 -5.28 6.90
C TYR A 215 11.69 -6.43 6.51
N TYR A 216 11.15 -7.62 6.23
CA TYR A 216 11.90 -8.76 5.68
C TYR A 216 11.11 -9.44 4.56
N GLY A 217 9.92 -8.90 4.27
CA GLY A 217 9.05 -9.40 3.23
C GLY A 217 9.59 -9.08 1.83
N ARG A 218 8.92 -9.64 0.84
CA ARG A 218 9.10 -9.28 -0.57
C ARG A 218 8.04 -8.27 -0.94
N LEU A 219 8.47 -7.09 -1.39
CA LEU A 219 7.61 -6.01 -1.86
C LEU A 219 7.89 -5.73 -3.34
N THR A 220 6.87 -5.91 -4.17
CA THR A 220 6.89 -5.54 -5.59
C THR A 220 5.95 -4.36 -5.81
N ILE A 221 6.44 -3.29 -6.41
CA ILE A 221 5.67 -2.08 -6.72
C ILE A 221 5.80 -1.81 -8.22
N ASN A 222 4.66 -1.59 -8.88
CA ASN A 222 4.62 -1.26 -10.29
C ASN A 222 3.63 -0.11 -10.57
N ALA A 223 3.97 0.76 -11.52
CA ALA A 223 3.05 1.77 -12.04
C ALA A 223 2.38 2.61 -10.94
N SER A 224 3.13 3.01 -9.90
CA SER A 224 2.58 3.63 -8.70
C SER A 224 3.20 5.00 -8.43
N LEU A 225 2.39 5.88 -7.82
CA LEU A 225 2.78 7.25 -7.50
C LEU A 225 2.88 7.45 -5.99
N PHE A 226 4.01 8.01 -5.56
CA PHE A 226 4.23 8.48 -4.20
C PHE A 226 4.49 9.97 -4.22
N ALA A 227 3.56 10.77 -3.72
CA ALA A 227 3.69 12.23 -3.77
C ALA A 227 3.31 12.93 -2.46
N ASP A 228 4.02 14.02 -2.17
CA ASP A 228 3.79 14.91 -1.02
C ASP A 228 3.70 14.19 0.35
N ASN A 229 4.26 12.99 0.49
CA ASN A 229 4.28 12.29 1.79
C ASN A 229 5.28 13.00 2.71
N THR A 230 4.93 13.16 3.99
CA THR A 230 5.72 14.00 4.92
C THR A 230 6.78 13.22 5.71
N SER A 231 7.02 11.96 5.34
CA SER A 231 8.03 11.07 5.94
C SER A 231 8.74 10.31 4.82
N ASN A 232 9.64 9.39 5.18
CA ASN A 232 10.26 8.48 4.22
C ASN A 232 9.20 7.70 3.47
N VAL A 233 9.37 7.52 2.16
CA VAL A 233 8.36 6.84 1.36
C VAL A 233 8.51 5.32 1.53
N ILE A 234 9.65 4.76 1.13
CA ILE A 234 9.94 3.34 1.28
C ILE A 234 11.11 3.14 2.22
N GLN A 235 10.90 2.34 3.26
CA GLN A 235 11.96 1.77 4.08
C GLN A 235 12.05 0.28 3.78
N ASN A 236 13.15 -0.16 3.15
CA ASN A 236 13.38 -1.57 2.81
C ASN A 236 14.50 -2.15 3.66
N SER A 237 14.19 -3.24 4.36
CA SER A 237 15.16 -4.11 5.04
C SER A 237 14.98 -5.60 4.63
N GLY A 238 14.27 -5.83 3.53
CA GLY A 238 14.03 -7.14 2.90
C GLY A 238 14.29 -7.07 1.39
N PHE A 239 13.33 -7.55 0.59
CA PHE A 239 13.45 -7.55 -0.88
C PHE A 239 12.49 -6.55 -1.50
N LEU A 240 13.02 -5.62 -2.29
CA LEU A 240 12.26 -4.58 -2.97
C LEU A 240 12.46 -4.66 -4.49
N THR A 241 11.36 -4.65 -5.23
CA THR A 241 11.35 -4.39 -6.67
C THR A 241 10.41 -3.23 -6.95
N VAL A 242 10.92 -2.19 -7.61
CA VAL A 242 10.14 -1.02 -8.05
C VAL A 242 10.27 -0.86 -9.55
N THR A 243 9.15 -0.81 -10.26
CA THR A 243 9.13 -0.62 -11.71
C THR A 243 8.15 0.46 -12.13
N ASN A 244 8.47 1.24 -13.17
CA ASN A 244 7.53 2.19 -13.78
C ASN A 244 6.85 3.11 -12.74
N SER A 245 7.56 3.58 -11.71
CA SER A 245 6.93 4.29 -10.59
C SER A 245 7.54 5.67 -10.39
N THR A 246 6.71 6.61 -9.96
CA THR A 246 7.10 8.00 -9.71
C THR A 246 7.06 8.33 -8.21
N PHE A 247 8.15 8.91 -7.71
CA PHE A 247 8.31 9.44 -6.37
C PHE A 247 8.61 10.93 -6.49
N SER A 248 7.67 11.79 -6.11
CA SER A 248 7.76 13.22 -6.38
C SER A 248 7.38 14.08 -5.19
N GLY A 249 8.21 15.06 -4.84
CA GLY A 249 7.85 16.07 -3.84
C GLY A 249 7.67 15.52 -2.41
N ASN A 250 8.18 14.33 -2.11
CA ASN A 250 8.08 13.79 -0.75
C ASN A 250 9.05 14.52 0.18
N ALA A 251 8.62 14.76 1.42
CA ALA A 251 9.41 15.51 2.40
C ALA A 251 10.58 14.71 2.97
N GLY A 252 10.49 13.37 2.95
CA GLY A 252 11.57 12.45 3.33
C GLY A 252 12.22 11.74 2.15
N THR A 253 13.12 10.80 2.46
CA THR A 253 13.82 9.94 1.49
C THR A 253 12.82 9.14 0.67
N ALA A 254 12.97 9.08 -0.66
CA ALA A 254 12.08 8.28 -1.50
C ALA A 254 12.30 6.77 -1.25
N ILE A 255 13.54 6.31 -1.26
CA ILE A 255 13.86 4.91 -0.97
C ILE A 255 15.06 4.83 -0.04
N LEU A 256 14.84 4.29 1.16
CA LEU A 256 15.86 3.96 2.13
C LEU A 256 16.04 2.45 2.20
N ASN A 257 17.13 1.94 1.63
CA ASN A 257 17.51 0.53 1.66
C ASN A 257 18.45 0.27 2.86
N GLN A 258 17.88 -0.08 4.01
CA GLN A 258 18.57 -0.15 5.30
C GLN A 258 19.01 -1.56 5.68
N ILE A 259 19.98 -1.67 6.60
CA ILE A 259 20.44 -2.97 7.13
C ILE A 259 19.27 -3.70 7.77
N SER A 260 19.16 -5.01 7.50
CA SER A 260 18.20 -5.86 8.20
C SER A 260 18.57 -5.96 9.69
N PRO A 261 17.68 -5.59 10.62
CA PRO A 261 17.94 -5.75 12.05
C PRO A 261 18.07 -7.23 12.45
N ALA A 262 17.58 -8.15 11.62
CA ALA A 262 17.72 -9.60 11.79
C ALA A 262 18.97 -10.19 11.12
N GLY A 263 19.80 -9.37 10.47
CA GLY A 263 20.97 -9.83 9.71
C GLY A 263 20.62 -10.63 8.44
N LEU A 264 19.40 -10.47 7.93
CA LEU A 264 18.94 -11.10 6.70
C LEU A 264 19.42 -10.31 5.46
N PRO A 265 19.51 -10.95 4.28
CA PRO A 265 19.83 -10.25 3.04
C PRO A 265 18.82 -9.15 2.75
N VAL A 266 19.35 -8.02 2.26
CA VAL A 266 18.56 -6.88 1.80
C VAL A 266 18.95 -6.60 0.36
N GLU A 267 17.96 -6.50 -0.53
CA GLU A 267 18.17 -6.22 -1.94
C GLU A 267 17.08 -5.27 -2.43
N ALA A 268 17.45 -4.32 -3.29
CA ALA A 268 16.51 -3.48 -4.01
C ALA A 268 16.85 -3.45 -5.50
N THR A 269 15.83 -3.57 -6.35
CA THR A 269 15.91 -3.37 -7.79
C THR A 269 14.92 -2.29 -8.20
N ILE A 270 15.41 -1.23 -8.82
CA ILE A 270 14.61 -0.09 -9.27
C ILE A 270 14.82 0.08 -10.76
N VAL A 271 13.75 -0.03 -11.55
CA VAL A 271 13.80 0.02 -13.00
C VAL A 271 12.75 0.98 -13.55
N HIS A 272 13.07 1.75 -14.59
CA HIS A 272 12.08 2.61 -15.25
C HIS A 272 11.33 3.51 -14.28
N SER A 273 12.01 4.05 -13.28
CA SER A 273 11.36 4.85 -12.23
C SER A 273 11.87 6.28 -12.24
N THR A 274 11.10 7.19 -11.66
CA THR A 274 11.45 8.60 -11.54
C THR A 274 11.40 9.00 -10.07
N LEU A 275 12.54 9.29 -9.46
CA LEU A 275 12.68 9.81 -8.11
C LEU A 275 13.10 11.29 -8.22
N TYR A 276 12.12 12.18 -8.14
CA TYR A 276 12.32 13.60 -8.40
C TYR A 276 11.94 14.46 -7.19
N HIS A 277 12.82 15.39 -6.80
CA HIS A 277 12.47 16.42 -5.82
C HIS A 277 11.98 15.87 -4.47
N ASN A 278 12.61 14.80 -3.96
CA ASN A 278 12.31 14.23 -2.64
C ASN A 278 13.27 14.79 -1.55
N ASN A 279 12.96 14.47 -0.30
CA ASN A 279 13.65 14.89 0.92
C ASN A 279 13.56 16.41 1.25
N GLN A 280 12.38 17.01 1.03
CA GLN A 280 12.19 18.46 1.16
C GLN A 280 12.32 19.04 2.60
N ASP A 281 12.11 18.26 3.67
CA ASP A 281 11.99 18.79 5.05
C ASP A 281 13.00 18.24 6.09
N GLU A 282 13.78 17.18 5.81
CA GLU A 282 14.65 16.54 6.82
C GLU A 282 16.13 16.37 6.38
N ALA A 283 17.03 16.71 7.31
CA ALA A 283 18.50 16.53 7.36
C ALA A 283 19.31 16.62 6.03
N ALA A 284 20.29 17.52 6.01
CA ALA A 284 21.22 17.83 4.90
C ALA A 284 22.06 16.65 4.32
N ASP A 285 21.78 15.40 4.70
CA ASP A 285 22.61 14.22 4.44
C ASP A 285 21.80 12.95 4.12
N GLN A 286 20.56 13.04 3.61
CA GLN A 286 19.81 11.89 3.08
C GLN A 286 19.42 12.18 1.63
N GLY A 287 19.76 11.28 0.70
CA GLY A 287 19.48 11.49 -0.73
C GLY A 287 18.10 11.03 -1.17
N GLY A 288 17.78 11.14 -2.46
CA GLY A 288 16.58 10.54 -3.04
C GLY A 288 16.56 9.02 -2.86
N LEU A 289 17.70 8.38 -3.16
CA LEU A 289 17.95 6.97 -2.94
C LEU A 289 19.11 6.76 -1.97
N VAL A 290 18.86 6.09 -0.84
CA VAL A 290 19.86 5.81 0.18
C VAL A 290 20.12 4.31 0.28
N SER A 291 21.38 3.91 0.16
CA SER A 291 21.83 2.53 0.31
C SER A 291 22.71 2.34 1.54
N ASP A 292 22.20 1.57 2.50
CA ASP A 292 22.82 1.28 3.79
C ASP A 292 22.95 -0.23 4.08
N GLY A 293 21.97 -1.06 3.68
CA GLY A 293 21.85 -2.46 4.12
C GLY A 293 22.21 -3.59 3.18
N GLY A 294 22.39 -3.30 1.90
CA GLY A 294 22.52 -4.33 0.89
C GLY A 294 22.68 -3.75 -0.52
N GLU A 295 22.66 -4.62 -1.51
CA GLU A 295 22.84 -4.23 -2.90
C GLU A 295 21.58 -3.53 -3.43
N VAL A 296 21.78 -2.39 -4.08
CA VAL A 296 20.73 -1.66 -4.78
C VAL A 296 21.12 -1.58 -6.25
N THR A 297 20.29 -2.14 -7.12
CA THR A 297 20.44 -2.02 -8.57
C THR A 297 19.48 -0.98 -9.11
N ILE A 298 20.01 0.01 -9.83
CA ILE A 298 19.22 1.00 -10.59
C ILE A 298 19.44 0.81 -12.09
N GLN A 299 18.38 0.86 -12.88
CA GLN A 299 18.46 0.76 -14.35
C GLN A 299 17.35 1.55 -15.01
N ASN A 300 17.63 2.22 -16.14
CA ASN A 300 16.62 3.02 -16.84
C ASN A 300 15.87 3.98 -15.91
N THR A 301 16.53 4.53 -14.89
CA THR A 301 15.88 5.30 -13.82
C THR A 301 16.41 6.72 -13.80
N ILE A 302 15.50 7.67 -13.57
CA ILE A 302 15.81 9.08 -13.30
C ILE A 302 15.79 9.30 -11.80
N ILE A 303 16.88 9.80 -11.22
CA ILE A 303 16.97 10.19 -9.81
C ILE A 303 17.56 11.60 -9.78
N ALA A 304 16.72 12.63 -9.67
CA ALA A 304 17.16 14.01 -9.90
C ALA A 304 16.53 15.02 -8.94
N GLU A 305 17.27 16.10 -8.68
CA GLU A 305 16.87 17.25 -7.86
C GLU A 305 16.39 16.86 -6.45
N ASN A 306 16.89 15.75 -5.90
CA ASN A 306 16.59 15.35 -4.52
C ASN A 306 17.50 16.12 -3.55
N ALA A 307 16.91 16.64 -2.48
CA ALA A 307 17.67 17.35 -1.45
C ALA A 307 18.56 16.35 -0.68
N GLY A 308 19.79 16.77 -0.32
CA GLY A 308 20.80 15.89 0.29
C GLY A 308 21.56 14.99 -0.71
N GLY A 309 21.22 15.08 -2.00
CA GLY A 309 21.86 14.38 -3.12
C GLY A 309 20.93 13.37 -3.78
N ASP A 310 21.19 12.99 -5.02
CA ASP A 310 20.33 12.02 -5.72
C ASP A 310 20.50 10.60 -5.16
N CYS A 311 21.75 10.18 -4.96
CA CYS A 311 22.11 8.90 -4.41
C CYS A 311 23.11 9.06 -3.26
N LEU A 312 22.85 8.35 -2.16
CA LEU A 312 23.76 8.30 -1.02
C LEU A 312 24.11 6.87 -0.63
N ARG A 313 25.41 6.65 -0.41
CA ARG A 313 25.95 5.40 0.10
C ARG A 313 26.54 5.63 1.49
N LEU A 314 25.93 5.02 2.51
CA LEU A 314 26.35 5.20 3.91
C LEU A 314 27.37 4.14 4.38
N ASN A 315 27.36 2.95 3.79
CA ASN A 315 28.18 1.81 4.22
C ASN A 315 28.94 1.14 3.06
N ALA A 316 29.72 0.08 3.37
CA ALA A 316 30.51 -0.67 2.38
C ALA A 316 29.66 -1.46 1.36
N TYR A 317 28.33 -1.51 1.50
CA TYR A 317 27.43 -2.15 0.54
C TYR A 317 27.30 -1.32 -0.74
N ALA A 318 27.26 -1.99 -1.89
CA ALA A 318 27.32 -1.34 -3.18
C ALA A 318 25.92 -0.85 -3.60
N LEU A 319 25.82 0.45 -3.87
CA LEU A 319 24.87 0.94 -4.86
C LEU A 319 25.47 0.59 -6.22
N VAL A 320 24.86 -0.38 -6.90
CA VAL A 320 25.31 -0.86 -8.21
C VAL A 320 24.49 -0.13 -9.26
N GLY A 321 25.16 0.80 -9.94
CA GLY A 321 24.59 1.44 -11.12
C GLY A 321 24.52 0.42 -12.23
N GLY A 322 23.31 -0.02 -12.57
CA GLY A 322 23.07 -0.67 -13.85
C GLY A 322 23.20 0.33 -15.00
N ASP A 323 22.82 -0.09 -16.20
CA ASP A 323 22.97 0.75 -17.39
C ASP A 323 21.85 1.80 -17.52
N ALA A 324 22.16 2.91 -18.19
CA ALA A 324 21.21 3.92 -18.64
C ALA A 324 20.40 4.59 -17.51
N ASN A 325 21.08 5.14 -16.51
CA ASN A 325 20.45 5.98 -15.49
C ASN A 325 20.77 7.46 -15.72
N LEU A 326 19.91 8.34 -15.21
CA LEU A 326 20.12 9.78 -15.22
C LEU A 326 20.01 10.37 -13.81
N ASP A 327 20.93 11.27 -13.47
CA ASP A 327 20.89 12.03 -12.22
C ASP A 327 21.16 13.53 -12.45
N SER A 328 21.04 14.35 -11.41
CA SER A 328 21.25 15.80 -11.50
C SER A 328 22.60 16.25 -10.93
N ASP A 329 23.18 15.50 -10.00
CA ASP A 329 24.38 15.89 -9.23
C ASP A 329 25.60 14.95 -9.40
N GLY A 330 25.47 13.87 -10.16
CA GLY A 330 26.53 12.88 -10.38
C GLY A 330 26.83 11.97 -9.19
N SER A 331 25.94 11.94 -8.18
CA SER A 331 26.08 11.08 -7.00
C SER A 331 25.67 9.63 -7.25
N CYS A 332 24.85 9.37 -8.28
CA CYS A 332 24.45 8.02 -8.63
C CYS A 332 25.53 7.30 -9.47
N PRO A 333 25.73 5.99 -9.28
CA PRO A 333 26.66 5.23 -10.10
C PRO A 333 26.10 5.01 -11.50
N SER A 334 27.00 5.00 -12.49
CA SER A 334 26.68 4.70 -13.89
C SER A 334 25.55 5.59 -14.48
N SER A 335 25.44 6.83 -13.99
CA SER A 335 24.48 7.84 -14.46
C SER A 335 25.15 8.87 -15.38
N ASN A 336 24.33 9.47 -16.25
CA ASN A 336 24.66 10.73 -16.92
C ASN A 336 23.80 11.86 -16.33
N ARG A 337 24.23 13.11 -16.52
CA ARG A 337 23.44 14.27 -16.10
C ARG A 337 22.13 14.37 -16.88
N LEU A 338 21.00 14.57 -16.20
CA LEU A 338 19.67 14.77 -16.77
C LEU A 338 19.56 16.10 -17.51
N GLU A 339 18.97 16.08 -18.71
CA GLU A 339 18.64 17.26 -19.52
C GLU A 339 17.24 17.13 -20.15
N GLY A 340 16.52 18.25 -20.30
CA GLY A 340 15.21 18.29 -20.95
C GLY A 340 14.09 17.58 -20.17
N PHE A 341 13.98 17.83 -18.86
CA PHE A 341 12.97 17.22 -18.00
C PHE A 341 11.88 18.23 -17.61
N ASP A 342 10.61 17.81 -17.57
CA ASP A 342 9.51 18.65 -17.09
C ASP A 342 9.35 18.49 -15.56
N PRO A 343 9.63 19.54 -14.76
CA PRO A 343 9.49 19.45 -13.31
C PRO A 343 8.04 19.35 -12.84
N GLU A 344 7.04 19.56 -13.71
CA GLU A 344 5.63 19.50 -13.33
C GLU A 344 5.15 18.05 -13.18
N LEU A 345 4.59 17.73 -12.01
CA LEU A 345 3.85 16.49 -11.80
C LEU A 345 2.40 16.70 -12.25
N ALA A 346 2.08 16.24 -13.47
CA ALA A 346 0.77 16.48 -14.09
C ALA A 346 0.07 15.19 -14.51
N ASP A 347 -1.19 15.34 -14.89
CA ASP A 347 -1.97 14.27 -15.51
C ASP A 347 -1.60 14.19 -17.00
N HIS A 348 -0.92 13.12 -17.37
CA HIS A 348 -0.53 12.81 -18.75
C HIS A 348 -1.27 11.57 -19.28
N GLY A 349 -2.43 11.26 -18.70
CA GLY A 349 -3.19 10.03 -18.91
C GLY A 349 -2.68 8.86 -18.07
N GLY A 350 -3.44 7.76 -18.08
CA GLY A 350 -3.16 6.59 -17.25
C GLY A 350 -3.72 6.68 -15.82
N PRO A 351 -3.37 5.73 -14.94
CA PRO A 351 -3.95 5.65 -13.58
C PRO A 351 -3.32 6.62 -12.57
N THR A 352 -2.13 7.17 -12.84
CA THR A 352 -1.38 8.05 -11.93
C THR A 352 -0.80 9.27 -12.66
N LYS A 353 -0.50 10.33 -11.91
CA LYS A 353 0.25 11.48 -12.43
C LYS A 353 1.72 11.12 -12.61
N THR A 354 2.37 11.73 -13.61
CA THR A 354 3.77 11.47 -13.97
C THR A 354 4.51 12.76 -14.27
N HIS A 355 5.84 12.71 -14.30
CA HIS A 355 6.67 13.75 -14.91
C HIS A 355 6.91 13.43 -16.39
N ALA A 356 6.67 14.40 -17.26
CA ALA A 356 6.92 14.25 -18.70
C ALA A 356 8.38 14.55 -19.07
N LEU A 357 8.80 14.06 -20.23
CA LEU A 357 10.06 14.45 -20.86
C LEU A 357 9.81 15.60 -21.84
N LEU A 358 10.71 16.57 -21.90
CA LEU A 358 10.66 17.66 -22.87
C LEU A 358 11.32 17.24 -24.18
N GLU A 359 10.94 17.89 -25.29
CA GLU A 359 11.59 17.70 -26.58
C GLU A 359 13.10 17.96 -26.47
N GLY A 360 13.91 17.02 -26.95
CA GLY A 360 15.37 17.08 -26.85
C GLY A 360 15.97 16.53 -25.55
N SER A 361 15.15 15.94 -24.67
CA SER A 361 15.65 15.25 -23.49
C SER A 361 16.64 14.14 -23.84
N ASN A 362 17.69 14.00 -23.04
CA ASN A 362 18.63 12.90 -23.16
C ASN A 362 18.10 11.57 -22.57
N ALA A 363 16.90 11.55 -21.99
CA ALA A 363 16.20 10.34 -21.58
C ALA A 363 15.50 9.63 -22.75
N ILE A 364 15.18 10.37 -23.82
CA ILE A 364 14.40 9.87 -24.96
C ILE A 364 15.23 8.89 -25.79
N GLY A 365 14.73 7.67 -25.97
CA GLY A 365 15.37 6.61 -26.75
C GLY A 365 16.74 6.19 -26.22
N ALA A 366 16.98 6.35 -24.91
CA ALA A 366 18.28 6.15 -24.27
C ALA A 366 18.34 4.94 -23.32
N GLY A 367 17.23 4.22 -23.16
CA GLY A 367 17.13 3.09 -22.25
C GLY A 367 17.97 1.86 -22.67
N HIS A 368 18.39 1.10 -21.67
CA HIS A 368 19.01 -0.21 -21.82
C HIS A 368 17.99 -1.25 -22.32
N LEU A 369 18.15 -1.62 -23.59
CA LEU A 369 17.23 -2.48 -24.35
C LEU A 369 16.79 -3.78 -23.67
N PRO A 370 17.70 -4.62 -23.13
CA PRO A 370 17.31 -5.85 -22.41
C PRO A 370 16.38 -5.63 -21.22
N ALA A 371 16.31 -4.41 -20.69
CA ALA A 371 15.49 -4.05 -19.54
C ALA A 371 14.32 -3.13 -19.92
N CYS A 372 13.99 -2.96 -21.20
CA CYS A 372 12.79 -2.24 -21.61
C CYS A 372 11.54 -3.06 -21.29
N ASN A 373 10.72 -2.56 -20.36
CA ASN A 373 9.38 -3.09 -20.12
C ASN A 373 8.46 -2.75 -21.32
N PRO A 374 7.34 -3.47 -21.53
CA PRO A 374 6.47 -3.21 -22.67
C PRO A 374 5.69 -1.89 -22.59
N VAL A 375 5.48 -1.37 -21.38
CA VAL A 375 4.71 -0.15 -21.12
C VAL A 375 5.39 0.71 -20.05
N ASP A 376 5.05 1.99 -20.02
CA ASP A 376 5.45 2.95 -18.99
C ASP A 376 4.45 2.98 -17.80
N GLU A 377 4.61 3.91 -16.86
CA GLU A 377 3.73 4.06 -15.68
C GLU A 377 2.25 4.26 -16.05
N ARG A 378 1.99 4.93 -17.18
CA ARG A 378 0.63 5.26 -17.64
C ARG A 378 -0.03 4.06 -18.32
N GLY A 379 0.75 3.03 -18.66
CA GLY A 379 0.34 1.94 -19.55
C GLY A 379 0.58 2.25 -21.02
N ALA A 380 1.29 3.34 -21.36
CA ALA A 380 1.62 3.68 -22.73
C ALA A 380 2.70 2.72 -23.28
N PRO A 381 2.57 2.20 -24.52
CA PRO A 381 3.58 1.32 -25.10
C PRO A 381 4.95 2.00 -25.17
N ARG A 382 6.00 1.29 -24.77
CA ARG A 382 7.38 1.75 -24.97
C ARG A 382 7.84 1.45 -26.40
N THR A 383 8.67 2.33 -26.95
CA THR A 383 9.20 2.20 -28.30
C THR A 383 10.40 1.24 -28.36
N ASN A 384 10.98 1.01 -29.54
CA ASN A 384 12.03 0.03 -29.73
C ASN A 384 13.31 0.31 -28.93
N VAL A 385 13.64 1.58 -28.63
CA VAL A 385 14.54 1.93 -27.53
C VAL A 385 13.70 2.73 -26.56
N CYS A 386 13.38 2.14 -25.41
CA CYS A 386 12.57 2.81 -24.41
C CYS A 386 13.26 4.05 -23.84
N ASP A 387 12.45 4.94 -23.27
CA ASP A 387 12.95 6.09 -22.55
C ASP A 387 13.40 5.70 -21.13
N ILE A 388 14.36 6.46 -20.60
CA ILE A 388 14.79 6.37 -19.21
C ILE A 388 13.74 7.05 -18.32
N GLY A 389 13.36 6.40 -17.23
CA GLY A 389 12.38 6.90 -16.25
C GLY A 389 11.01 6.26 -16.40
N ALA A 390 10.03 6.76 -15.63
CA ALA A 390 8.69 6.20 -15.54
C ALA A 390 7.77 6.53 -16.74
N PHE A 391 8.21 7.42 -17.64
CA PHE A 391 7.41 7.99 -18.72
C PHE A 391 8.03 7.69 -20.09
N GLU A 392 7.19 7.40 -21.09
CA GLU A 392 7.59 7.27 -22.50
C GLU A 392 7.10 8.47 -23.34
N PHE A 393 8.04 9.24 -23.88
CA PHE A 393 7.79 10.38 -24.75
C PHE A 393 7.12 9.99 -26.07
N GLY A 394 6.13 10.79 -26.48
CA GLY A 394 5.42 10.60 -27.75
C GLY A 394 4.51 9.36 -27.80
N SER A 395 4.36 8.65 -26.67
CA SER A 395 3.42 7.54 -26.52
C SER A 395 2.23 7.94 -25.65
N GLU A 396 1.06 7.44 -25.99
CA GLU A 396 -0.19 7.67 -25.26
C GLU A 396 -0.67 6.37 -24.58
N PRO A 397 -1.15 6.45 -23.34
CA PRO A 397 -1.74 5.31 -22.68
C PRO A 397 -3.06 4.90 -23.36
N PRO A 398 -3.46 3.62 -23.26
CA PRO A 398 -4.75 3.19 -23.77
C PRO A 398 -5.88 3.98 -23.10
N GLU A 399 -6.91 4.32 -23.87
CA GLU A 399 -8.10 4.95 -23.31
C GLU A 399 -8.68 4.07 -22.20
N PRO A 400 -9.15 4.67 -21.08
CA PRO A 400 -9.79 3.90 -20.03
C PRO A 400 -10.99 3.15 -20.62
N THR A 401 -11.04 1.84 -20.42
CA THR A 401 -12.19 1.04 -20.87
C THR A 401 -13.43 1.56 -20.15
N PRO A 402 -14.52 1.95 -20.85
CA PRO A 402 -15.75 2.37 -20.18
C PRO A 402 -16.21 1.27 -19.23
N ALA A 403 -16.50 1.61 -17.97
CA ALA A 403 -17.08 0.66 -17.03
C ALA A 403 -18.45 0.17 -17.57
N PRO A 404 -18.76 -1.13 -17.50
CA PRO A 404 -20.05 -1.67 -17.92
C PRO A 404 -21.23 -1.18 -17.08
#